data_AF-A0A165RA91-F1
#
_entry.id   AF-A0A165RA91-F1
#
_cell.length_a   1.000
_cell.length_b   1.000
_cell.length_c   1.000
_cell.angle_alpha   90.00
_cell.angle_beta   90.00
_cell.angle_gamma   90.00
#
_symmetry.space_group_name_H-M   'P 1'
#
loop_
_entity.id
_entity.type
_entity.pdbx_description
1 polymer ?
#
loop_
_entity_poly.entity_id
_entity_poly.type
_entity_poly.pdbx_seq_one_letter_code
_entity_poly.pdbx_strand_id
1 'polypeptide(L)'
;MRHNEYLLDKSYFEKVAALFNKGQSDPQKILVVEHAVINSLDFIDYLCEHYEVYFIPKPKSIDRKALKHLSKTCTILDVSRKELAGVDTPNLIKKIVGQDTFAIIDIGGYFVPRLSDIQKQFKGQLVKIIEDTENGYQKYEDKLSNNSISVPILSVARSSLKIEEDFLVGHEIVVKSEIFLADYGTTLLGKKVLVIGYGKVGSSIAGNLRNVVQ
;
A
#
# COMPACT_ATOMS: atom_id res chain seq x y z
N MET A 1 6.53 1.85 -27.21
CA MET A 1 5.81 2.80 -26.34
C MET A 1 6.83 3.49 -25.45
N ARG A 2 6.90 4.83 -25.48
CA ARG A 2 7.74 5.60 -24.54
C ARG A 2 7.18 5.36 -23.14
N HIS A 3 8.00 4.83 -22.23
CA HIS A 3 7.66 4.87 -20.81
C HIS A 3 7.65 6.35 -20.42
N ASN A 4 6.47 6.94 -20.28
CA ASN A 4 6.39 8.24 -19.64
C ASN A 4 6.81 8.04 -18.19
N GLU A 5 7.98 8.56 -17.86
CA GLU A 5 8.49 8.72 -16.50
C GLU A 5 7.63 9.78 -15.79
N TYR A 6 6.41 9.42 -15.39
CA TYR A 6 5.63 10.21 -14.44
C TYR A 6 6.10 9.86 -13.03
N LEU A 7 7.39 10.09 -12.76
CA LEU A 7 7.86 10.17 -11.40
C LEU A 7 7.31 11.47 -10.80
N LEU A 8 6.70 11.37 -9.62
CA LEU A 8 6.23 12.51 -8.86
C LEU A 8 7.44 13.36 -8.46
N ASP A 9 7.41 14.63 -8.81
CA ASP A 9 8.45 15.58 -8.42
C ASP A 9 8.58 15.61 -6.89
N LYS A 10 9.79 15.47 -6.37
CA LYS A 10 10.13 15.63 -4.95
C LYS A 10 9.49 16.87 -4.33
N SER A 11 9.39 17.96 -5.09
CA SER A 11 8.75 19.19 -4.63
C SER A 11 7.28 19.01 -4.24
N TYR A 12 6.58 18.00 -4.78
CA TYR A 12 5.23 17.64 -4.38
C TYR A 12 5.18 17.11 -2.94
N PHE A 13 6.02 16.12 -2.61
CA PHE A 13 6.05 15.53 -1.28
C PHE A 13 6.46 16.53 -0.22
N GLU A 14 7.46 17.38 -0.51
CA GLU A 14 7.87 18.46 0.39
C GLU A 14 6.73 19.45 0.67
N LYS A 15 5.98 19.86 -0.36
CA LYS A 15 4.81 20.73 -0.20
C LYS A 15 3.74 20.09 0.67
N VAL A 16 3.44 18.81 0.45
CA VAL A 16 2.47 18.07 1.26
C VAL A 16 2.96 17.97 2.70
N ALA A 17 4.19 17.50 2.93
CA ALA A 17 4.75 17.34 4.27
C ALA A 17 4.78 18.65 5.05
N ALA A 18 5.13 19.77 4.41
CA ALA A 18 5.14 21.09 5.03
C ALA A 18 3.76 21.52 5.60
N LEU A 19 2.65 21.03 5.04
CA LEU A 19 1.30 21.33 5.54
C LEU A 19 0.98 20.58 6.85
N PHE A 20 1.63 19.44 7.09
CA PHE A 20 1.31 18.52 8.18
C PHE A 20 2.40 18.44 9.25
N ASN A 21 3.52 19.14 9.08
CA ASN A 21 4.65 19.12 10.00
C ASN A 21 4.34 19.93 11.29
N LYS A 22 3.50 19.35 12.16
CA LYS A 22 3.01 19.95 13.41
C LYS A 22 3.44 19.13 14.62
N GLY A 23 4.74 19.13 14.91
CA GLY A 23 5.29 18.80 16.25
C GLY A 23 4.94 17.44 16.84
N GLN A 24 4.67 16.42 16.01
CA GLN A 24 4.54 15.04 16.50
C GLN A 24 5.92 14.39 16.65
N SER A 25 6.02 13.42 17.55
CA SER A 25 7.19 12.55 17.63
C SER A 25 7.19 11.63 16.41
N ASP A 26 8.01 11.98 15.42
CA ASP A 26 8.17 11.18 14.22
C ASP A 26 8.85 9.84 14.57
N PRO A 27 8.46 8.74 13.92
CA PRO A 27 9.17 7.48 14.09
C PRO A 27 10.60 7.63 13.54
N GLN A 28 11.56 6.92 14.11
CA GLN A 28 12.90 6.87 13.54
C GLN A 28 12.96 5.87 12.37
N LYS A 29 12.20 4.78 12.47
CA LYS A 29 12.19 3.67 11.50
C LYS A 29 10.80 3.45 10.92
N ILE A 30 10.74 3.03 9.65
CA ILE A 30 9.48 2.63 9.01
C ILE A 30 9.63 1.25 8.40
N LEU A 31 8.75 0.33 8.81
CA LEU A 31 8.57 -0.95 8.12
C LEU A 31 7.46 -0.79 7.08
N VAL A 32 7.76 -1.05 5.81
CA VAL A 32 6.84 -0.87 4.70
C VAL A 32 6.61 -2.20 3.99
N VAL A 33 5.36 -2.63 3.88
CA VAL A 33 4.97 -3.72 2.97
C VAL A 33 4.33 -3.09 1.74
N GLU A 34 4.96 -3.17 0.58
CA GLU A 34 4.42 -2.54 -0.63
C GLU A 34 4.79 -3.27 -1.93
N HIS A 35 4.09 -2.93 -3.01
CA HIS A 35 4.41 -3.36 -4.36
C HIS A 35 5.72 -2.70 -4.84
N ALA A 36 6.68 -3.48 -5.33
CA ALA A 36 7.93 -2.94 -5.88
C ALA A 36 7.72 -2.59 -7.37
N VAL A 37 7.15 -1.43 -7.65
CA VAL A 37 6.80 -0.96 -9.00
C VAL A 37 7.24 0.49 -9.18
N ILE A 38 7.27 0.98 -10.42
CA ILE A 38 7.81 2.33 -10.70
C ILE A 38 7.07 3.45 -9.94
N ASN A 39 5.75 3.31 -9.75
CA ASN A 39 4.94 4.32 -9.07
C ASN A 39 5.18 4.41 -7.55
N SER A 40 5.85 3.41 -6.94
CA SER A 40 6.19 3.48 -5.51
C SER A 40 7.57 4.10 -5.25
N LEU A 41 8.39 4.30 -6.29
CA LEU A 41 9.77 4.75 -6.13
C LEU A 41 9.86 6.11 -5.44
N ASP A 42 9.18 7.14 -5.95
CA ASP A 42 9.32 8.49 -5.40
C ASP A 42 8.81 8.58 -3.96
N PHE A 43 7.75 7.84 -3.64
CA PHE A 43 7.23 7.77 -2.28
C PHE A 43 8.24 7.14 -1.33
N ILE A 44 8.81 5.99 -1.70
CA ILE A 44 9.79 5.31 -0.84
C ILE A 44 11.08 6.11 -0.76
N ASP A 45 11.57 6.67 -1.85
CA ASP A 45 12.77 7.51 -1.85
C ASP A 45 12.58 8.72 -0.94
N TYR A 46 11.42 9.38 -1.01
CA TYR A 46 11.08 10.47 -0.10
C TYR A 46 11.08 10.02 1.37
N LEU A 47 10.52 8.84 1.67
CA LEU A 47 10.59 8.29 3.04
C LEU A 47 12.04 8.04 3.48
N CYS A 48 12.90 7.55 2.60
CA CYS A 48 14.30 7.25 2.92
C CYS A 48 15.15 8.50 3.22
N GLU A 49 14.73 9.68 2.75
CA GLU A 49 15.38 10.95 3.09
C GLU A 49 15.13 11.39 4.53
N HIS A 50 14.06 10.89 5.16
CA HIS A 50 13.59 11.32 6.47
C HIS A 50 13.62 10.20 7.53
N TYR A 51 13.59 8.94 7.11
CA TYR A 51 13.44 7.78 7.96
C TYR A 51 14.37 6.65 7.53
N GLU A 52 14.73 5.78 8.48
CA GLU A 52 15.37 4.52 8.13
C GLU A 52 14.30 3.50 7.72
N VAL A 53 14.23 3.23 6.41
CA VAL A 53 13.17 2.41 5.80
C VAL A 53 13.59 0.96 5.63
N TYR A 54 12.69 0.06 6.02
CA TYR A 54 12.78 -1.38 5.85
C TYR A 54 11.62 -1.86 4.96
N PHE A 55 11.93 -2.26 3.74
CA PHE A 55 10.95 -2.53 2.70
C PHE A 55 10.74 -4.03 2.48
N ILE A 56 9.49 -4.48 2.56
CA ILE A 56 9.06 -5.87 2.37
C ILE A 56 8.30 -5.94 1.02
N PRO A 57 8.94 -6.42 -0.05
CA PRO A 57 8.33 -6.44 -1.38
C PRO A 57 7.22 -7.49 -1.46
N LYS A 58 6.08 -7.09 -2.00
CA LYS A 58 4.95 -8.02 -2.23
C LYS A 58 5.26 -8.97 -3.40
N PRO A 59 5.34 -10.29 -3.19
CA PRO A 59 5.92 -11.23 -4.18
C PRO A 59 5.29 -11.22 -5.58
N LYS A 60 3.98 -10.96 -5.66
CA LYS A 60 3.23 -10.97 -6.93
C LYS A 60 3.30 -9.65 -7.70
N SER A 61 4.08 -8.68 -7.22
CA SER A 61 4.14 -7.33 -7.78
C SER A 61 5.54 -6.75 -7.63
N ILE A 62 6.51 -7.44 -8.22
CA ILE A 62 7.90 -7.05 -8.23
C ILE A 62 8.33 -6.78 -9.67
N ASP A 63 8.53 -5.51 -10.00
CA ASP A 63 9.36 -5.10 -11.11
C ASP A 63 10.85 -5.12 -10.69
N ARG A 64 11.69 -5.79 -11.48
CA ARG A 64 13.11 -5.98 -11.13
C ARG A 64 13.90 -4.68 -11.15
N LYS A 65 13.54 -3.72 -11.99
CA LYS A 65 14.24 -2.42 -12.05
C LYS A 65 13.87 -1.58 -10.83
N ALA A 66 12.59 -1.55 -10.48
CA ALA A 66 12.11 -0.88 -9.27
C ALA A 66 12.76 -1.48 -8.02
N LEU A 67 12.77 -2.81 -7.87
CA LEU A 67 13.40 -3.44 -6.71
C LEU A 67 14.92 -3.16 -6.64
N LYS A 68 15.62 -3.15 -7.78
CA LYS A 68 17.05 -2.80 -7.86
C LYS A 68 17.32 -1.34 -7.48
N HIS A 69 16.37 -0.44 -7.76
CA HIS A 69 16.45 0.95 -7.33
C HIS A 69 16.27 1.03 -5.81
N LEU A 70 15.18 0.46 -5.29
CA LEU A 70 14.86 0.45 -3.86
C LEU A 70 15.98 -0.18 -3.03
N SER A 71 16.63 -1.25 -3.51
CA SER A 71 17.73 -1.88 -2.79
C SER A 71 18.98 -1.01 -2.63
N LYS A 72 19.04 0.14 -3.32
CA LYS A 72 20.11 1.14 -3.13
C LYS A 72 19.71 2.24 -2.14
N THR A 73 18.42 2.43 -1.89
CA THR A 73 17.89 3.51 -1.06
C THR A 73 17.42 3.02 0.31
N CYS A 74 16.93 1.79 0.41
CA CYS A 74 16.45 1.20 1.66
C CYS A 74 16.89 -0.27 1.86
N THR A 75 16.68 -0.77 3.08
CA THR A 75 16.95 -2.19 3.39
C THR A 75 15.78 -3.04 2.91
N ILE A 76 16.04 -3.93 1.96
CA ILE A 76 15.05 -4.91 1.50
C ILE A 76 15.02 -6.09 2.47
N LEU A 77 13.83 -6.39 2.97
CA LEU A 77 13.55 -7.55 3.81
C LEU A 77 12.91 -8.66 2.97
N ASP A 78 13.64 -9.76 2.78
CA ASP A 78 13.11 -10.97 2.15
C ASP A 78 12.29 -11.77 3.16
N VAL A 79 11.05 -11.33 3.39
CA VAL A 79 10.13 -11.97 4.33
C VAL A 79 8.75 -12.10 3.68
N SER A 80 8.23 -13.32 3.65
CA SER A 80 6.93 -13.59 3.07
C SER A 80 5.78 -13.24 4.03
N ARG A 81 4.57 -13.11 3.46
CA ARG A 81 3.33 -12.96 4.24
C ARG A 81 3.14 -14.08 5.25
N LYS A 82 3.55 -15.31 4.93
CA LYS A 82 3.40 -16.47 5.81
C LYS A 82 4.36 -16.36 7.01
N GLU A 83 5.57 -15.89 6.77
CA GLU A 83 6.56 -15.67 7.82
C GLU A 83 6.14 -14.54 8.76
N LEU A 84 5.59 -13.44 8.24
CA LEU A 84 5.01 -12.35 9.04
C LEU A 84 3.75 -12.75 9.82
N ALA A 85 3.08 -13.83 9.42
CA ALA A 85 2.01 -14.43 10.22
C ALA A 85 2.54 -15.37 11.31
N GLY A 86 3.84 -15.69 11.29
CA GLY A 86 4.51 -16.60 12.22
C GLY A 86 4.77 -16.00 13.60
N VAL A 87 4.97 -16.87 14.59
CA VAL A 87 5.21 -16.51 16.00
C VAL A 87 6.48 -15.65 16.19
N ASP A 88 7.44 -15.76 15.27
CA ASP A 88 8.73 -15.06 15.35
C ASP A 88 8.70 -13.61 14.84
N THR A 89 7.56 -13.14 14.32
CA THR A 89 7.43 -11.79 13.77
C THR A 89 7.85 -10.69 14.75
N PRO A 90 7.47 -10.72 16.04
CA PRO A 90 7.96 -9.73 17.00
C PRO A 90 9.49 -9.79 17.21
N ASN A 91 10.10 -10.97 17.12
CA ASN A 91 11.55 -11.11 17.22
C ASN A 91 12.26 -10.56 15.98
N LEU A 92 11.69 -10.79 14.80
CA LEU A 92 12.17 -10.18 13.55
C LEU A 92 12.14 -8.65 13.65
N ILE A 93 10.99 -8.08 14.04
CA ILE A 93 10.84 -6.63 14.22
C ILE A 93 11.85 -6.12 15.25
N LYS A 94 12.06 -6.82 16.37
CA LYS A 94 13.02 -6.41 17.42
C LYS A 94 14.45 -6.30 16.90
N LYS A 95 14.88 -7.21 16.02
CA LYS A 95 16.20 -7.17 15.39
C LYS A 95 16.38 -5.94 14.48
N ILE A 96 15.29 -5.51 13.85
CA ILE A 96 15.25 -4.36 12.94
C ILE A 96 15.22 -3.04 13.73
N VAL A 97 14.27 -2.91 14.65
CA VAL A 97 13.97 -1.62 15.30
C VAL A 97 14.86 -1.35 16.50
N GLY A 98 15.37 -2.40 17.18
CA GLY A 98 16.21 -2.24 18.36
C GLY A 98 15.45 -1.55 19.51
N GLN A 99 15.88 -0.35 19.86
CA GLN A 99 15.22 0.51 20.86
C GLN A 99 14.50 1.72 20.24
N ASP A 100 14.62 1.89 18.92
CA ASP A 100 14.11 3.06 18.21
C ASP A 100 12.59 3.01 18.07
N THR A 101 11.96 4.19 17.99
CA THR A 101 10.54 4.29 17.65
C THR A 101 10.33 3.93 16.18
N PHE A 102 9.19 3.33 15.88
CA PHE A 102 8.88 2.93 14.51
C PHE A 102 7.40 3.04 14.16
N ALA A 103 7.13 3.10 12.86
CA ALA A 103 5.80 2.98 12.29
C ALA A 103 5.75 1.85 11.26
N ILE A 104 4.53 1.40 10.96
CA ILE A 104 4.28 0.39 9.93
C ILE A 104 3.41 1.00 8.85
N ILE A 105 3.80 0.83 7.59
CA ILE A 105 2.94 1.01 6.41
C ILE A 105 2.62 -0.39 5.88
N ASP A 106 1.36 -0.80 5.98
CA ASP A 106 0.89 -2.13 5.58
C ASP A 106 -0.02 -2.03 4.35
N ILE A 107 0.20 -2.90 3.36
CA ILE A 107 -0.60 -2.99 2.15
C ILE A 107 -1.18 -4.41 2.05
N GLY A 108 -2.31 -4.58 2.73
CA GLY A 108 -3.08 -5.82 2.72
C GLY A 108 -3.11 -6.55 4.06
N GLY A 109 -2.76 -5.91 5.17
CA GLY A 109 -2.85 -6.46 6.53
C GLY A 109 -1.92 -7.64 6.77
N TYR A 110 -0.64 -7.50 6.42
CA TYR A 110 0.41 -8.50 6.64
C TYR A 110 0.74 -8.66 8.13
N PHE A 111 0.68 -7.59 8.92
CA PHE A 111 1.01 -7.62 10.35
C PHE A 111 -0.17 -7.98 11.26
N VAL A 112 -1.40 -7.95 10.74
CA VAL A 112 -2.63 -8.27 11.51
C VAL A 112 -2.55 -9.59 12.29
N PRO A 113 -2.05 -10.71 11.73
CA PRO A 113 -2.05 -11.99 12.45
C PRO A 113 -1.25 -11.97 13.76
N ARG A 114 -0.26 -11.06 13.88
CA ARG A 114 0.62 -10.92 15.04
C ARG A 114 0.47 -9.59 15.77
N LEU A 115 -0.57 -8.84 15.45
CA LEU A 115 -0.77 -7.48 15.94
C LEU A 115 -0.75 -7.40 17.47
N SER A 116 -1.45 -8.30 18.17
CA SER A 116 -1.49 -8.30 19.64
C SER A 116 -0.11 -8.55 20.26
N ASP A 117 0.68 -9.47 19.68
CA ASP A 117 2.04 -9.77 20.15
C ASP A 117 2.96 -8.56 19.91
N ILE A 118 2.88 -7.96 18.73
CA ILE A 118 3.64 -6.77 18.33
C ILE A 118 3.34 -5.59 19.27
N GLN A 119 2.06 -5.25 19.46
CA GLN A 119 1.68 -4.11 20.31
C GLN A 119 2.08 -4.30 21.77
N LYS A 120 1.98 -5.52 22.29
CA LYS A 120 2.40 -5.85 23.65
C LYS A 120 3.91 -5.69 23.81
N GLN A 121 4.69 -6.20 22.85
CA GLN A 121 6.15 -6.19 22.92
C GLN A 121 6.73 -4.78 22.69
N PHE A 122 6.14 -3.99 21.79
CA PHE A 122 6.65 -2.69 21.37
C PHE A 122 5.85 -1.52 21.94
N LYS A 123 5.25 -1.70 23.12
CA LYS A 123 4.51 -0.64 23.80
C LYS A 123 5.41 0.58 24.01
N GLY A 124 5.03 1.72 23.43
CA GLY A 124 5.81 2.96 23.48
C GLY A 124 6.87 3.12 22.38
N GLN A 125 7.19 2.06 21.62
CA GLN A 125 8.05 2.14 20.43
C GLN A 125 7.25 2.17 19.12
N LEU A 126 6.20 1.35 19.01
CA LEU A 126 5.32 1.37 17.85
C LEU A 126 4.38 2.59 17.94
N VAL A 127 4.62 3.59 17.09
CA VAL A 127 3.93 4.89 17.12
C VAL A 127 2.56 4.83 16.44
N LYS A 128 2.49 4.22 15.25
CA LYS A 128 1.26 4.14 14.43
C LYS A 128 1.38 3.04 13.37
N ILE A 129 0.24 2.59 12.90
CA ILE A 129 0.11 1.74 11.70
C ILE A 129 -0.71 2.50 10.66
N ILE A 130 -0.26 2.50 9.41
CA ILE A 130 -1.00 3.02 8.27
C ILE A 130 -1.32 1.83 7.36
N GLU A 131 -2.59 1.57 7.09
CA GLU A 131 -3.03 0.51 6.16
C GLU A 131 -3.62 1.13 4.89
N ASP A 132 -3.10 0.73 3.75
CA ASP A 132 -3.47 1.32 2.46
C ASP A 132 -4.79 0.77 1.88
N THR A 133 -5.06 -0.52 2.09
CA THR A 133 -6.09 -1.24 1.34
C THR A 133 -7.35 -1.50 2.16
N GLU A 134 -8.53 -1.46 1.53
CA GLU A 134 -9.79 -1.76 2.22
C GLU A 134 -9.79 -3.19 2.78
N ASN A 135 -9.30 -4.16 2.01
CA ASN A 135 -9.18 -5.56 2.43
C ASN A 135 -8.20 -5.75 3.60
N GLY A 136 -7.14 -4.95 3.66
CA GLY A 136 -6.22 -4.98 4.80
C GLY A 136 -6.86 -4.35 6.03
N TYR A 137 -7.50 -3.19 5.86
CA TYR A 137 -8.11 -2.45 6.96
C TYR A 137 -9.26 -3.22 7.63
N GLN A 138 -10.09 -3.93 6.86
CA GLN A 138 -11.14 -4.80 7.41
C GLN A 138 -10.58 -5.86 8.38
N LYS A 139 -9.39 -6.41 8.11
CA LYS A 139 -8.75 -7.37 9.01
C LYS A 139 -8.30 -6.73 10.33
N TYR A 140 -7.92 -5.46 10.29
CA TYR A 140 -7.65 -4.68 11.50
C TYR A 140 -8.94 -4.38 12.27
N GLU A 141 -10.05 -4.07 11.59
CA GLU A 141 -11.36 -3.87 12.22
C GLU A 141 -11.87 -5.11 12.95
N ASP A 142 -11.69 -6.30 12.39
CA ASP A 142 -12.00 -7.57 13.04
C ASP A 142 -11.25 -7.76 14.37
N LYS A 143 -10.10 -7.10 14.53
CA LYS A 143 -9.32 -7.07 15.78
C LYS A 143 -9.74 -5.93 16.71
N LEU A 144 -10.22 -4.80 16.16
CA LEU A 144 -10.74 -3.66 16.93
C LEU A 144 -12.00 -4.05 17.70
N SER A 145 -12.91 -4.80 17.06
CA SER A 145 -14.17 -5.27 17.67
C SER A 145 -13.95 -6.13 18.93
N ASN A 146 -12.75 -6.73 19.05
CA ASN A 146 -12.34 -7.54 20.19
C ASN A 146 -11.51 -6.76 21.24
N ASN A 147 -11.47 -5.42 21.18
CA ASN A 147 -10.68 -4.53 22.05
C ASN A 147 -9.18 -4.88 22.14
N SER A 148 -8.63 -5.48 21.08
CA SER A 148 -7.26 -6.02 21.08
C SER A 148 -6.18 -5.04 20.59
N ILE A 149 -6.56 -3.80 20.26
CA ILE A 149 -5.69 -2.81 19.62
C ILE A 149 -5.56 -1.57 20.51
N SER A 150 -4.32 -1.20 20.80
CA SER A 150 -3.96 0.00 21.57
C SER A 150 -3.14 1.03 20.78
N VAL A 151 -2.63 0.65 19.60
CA VAL A 151 -1.89 1.54 18.70
C VAL A 151 -2.85 2.28 17.78
N PRO A 152 -2.61 3.57 17.47
CA PRO A 152 -3.33 4.25 16.40
C PRO A 152 -3.18 3.55 15.06
N ILE A 153 -4.30 3.37 14.35
CA ILE A 153 -4.34 2.83 12.99
C ILE A 153 -5.00 3.87 12.08
N LEU A 154 -4.31 4.28 11.02
CA LEU A 154 -4.87 5.11 9.95
C LEU A 154 -5.20 4.24 8.73
N SER A 155 -6.33 4.52 8.10
CA SER A 155 -6.74 3.90 6.83
C SER A 155 -6.58 4.88 5.68
N VAL A 156 -5.72 4.57 4.70
CA VAL A 156 -5.68 5.32 3.43
C VAL A 156 -6.89 4.96 2.59
N ALA A 157 -7.30 3.68 2.61
CA ALA A 157 -8.45 3.15 1.86
C ALA A 157 -9.77 3.92 2.09
N ARG A 158 -9.90 4.55 3.26
CA ARG A 158 -11.09 5.31 3.67
C ARG A 158 -10.89 6.82 3.67
N SER A 159 -9.78 7.30 3.10
CA SER A 159 -9.60 8.73 2.84
C SER A 159 -10.48 9.20 1.68
N SER A 160 -10.81 10.49 1.66
CA SER A 160 -11.56 11.10 0.55
C SER A 160 -10.81 10.98 -0.79
N LEU A 161 -9.49 11.08 -0.77
CA LEU A 161 -8.66 10.97 -1.97
C LEU A 161 -8.67 9.56 -2.57
N LYS A 162 -8.88 8.51 -1.75
CA LYS A 162 -9.00 7.13 -2.26
C LYS A 162 -10.22 6.95 -3.17
N ILE A 163 -11.26 7.77 -3.02
CA ILE A 163 -12.45 7.71 -3.90
C ILE A 163 -12.05 8.01 -5.35
N GLU A 164 -11.23 9.04 -5.55
CA GLU A 164 -10.73 9.41 -6.88
C GLU A 164 -9.76 8.37 -7.43
N GLU A 165 -8.89 7.81 -6.58
CA GLU A 165 -8.01 6.70 -6.96
C GLU A 165 -8.82 5.47 -7.42
N ASP A 166 -9.81 5.05 -6.64
CA ASP A 166 -10.67 3.90 -6.98
C ASP A 166 -11.43 4.12 -8.29
N PHE A 167 -11.84 5.37 -8.57
CA PHE A 167 -12.44 5.74 -9.85
C PHE A 167 -11.46 5.53 -11.00
N LEU A 168 -10.23 6.07 -10.90
CA LEU A 168 -9.18 5.92 -11.92
C LEU A 168 -8.77 4.47 -12.12
N VAL A 169 -8.68 3.68 -11.03
CA VAL A 169 -8.40 2.23 -11.11
C VAL A 169 -9.49 1.52 -11.92
N GLY A 170 -10.76 1.81 -11.65
CA GLY A 170 -11.86 1.23 -12.42
C GLY A 170 -11.82 1.61 -13.91
N HIS A 171 -11.47 2.85 -14.22
CA HIS A 171 -11.27 3.32 -15.60
C HIS A 171 -10.13 2.55 -16.30
N GLU A 172 -8.96 2.47 -15.67
CA GLU A 172 -7.78 1.78 -16.20
C GLU A 172 -8.04 0.28 -16.45
N ILE A 173 -8.83 -0.37 -15.61
CA ILE A 173 -9.23 -1.77 -15.82
C ILE A 173 -10.04 -1.91 -17.11
N VAL A 174 -10.99 -1.01 -17.38
CA VAL A 174 -11.79 -1.05 -18.61
C VAL A 174 -10.92 -0.80 -19.83
N VAL A 175 -10.07 0.23 -19.81
CA VAL A 175 -9.15 0.56 -20.93
C VAL A 175 -8.19 -0.60 -21.22
N LYS A 176 -7.58 -1.19 -20.20
CA LYS A 176 -6.65 -2.31 -20.40
C LYS A 176 -7.36 -3.58 -20.87
N SER A 177 -8.60 -3.79 -20.44
CA SER A 177 -9.42 -4.90 -20.94
C SER A 177 -9.76 -4.72 -22.42
N GLU A 178 -10.06 -3.49 -22.86
CA GLU A 178 -10.30 -3.16 -24.26
C GLU A 178 -9.07 -3.45 -25.12
N ILE A 179 -7.89 -2.95 -24.70
CA ILE A 179 -6.62 -3.18 -25.39
C ILE A 179 -6.32 -4.68 -25.48
N PHE A 180 -6.45 -5.39 -24.36
CA PHE A 180 -6.22 -6.83 -24.32
C PHE A 180 -7.15 -7.59 -25.28
N LEU A 181 -8.45 -7.28 -25.31
CA LEU A 181 -9.37 -7.92 -26.24
C LEU A 181 -9.06 -7.60 -27.71
N ALA A 182 -8.62 -6.36 -27.99
CA ALA A 182 -8.25 -5.93 -29.33
C ALA A 182 -7.08 -6.75 -29.89
N ASP A 183 -6.12 -7.14 -29.05
CA ASP A 183 -5.02 -8.05 -29.42
C ASP A 183 -5.53 -9.44 -29.87
N TYR A 184 -6.74 -9.82 -29.51
CA TYR A 184 -7.44 -11.04 -29.94
C TYR A 184 -8.53 -10.78 -30.99
N GLY A 185 -8.54 -9.61 -31.61
CA GLY A 185 -9.47 -9.26 -32.70
C GLY A 185 -10.90 -9.00 -32.25
N THR A 186 -11.11 -8.63 -30.98
CA THR A 186 -12.44 -8.29 -30.46
C THR A 186 -12.40 -7.07 -29.54
N THR A 187 -13.54 -6.51 -29.18
CA THR A 187 -13.66 -5.27 -28.39
C THR A 187 -14.75 -5.41 -27.34
N LEU A 188 -14.85 -4.49 -26.37
CA LEU A 188 -16.01 -4.47 -25.46
C LEU A 188 -17.25 -3.86 -26.11
N LEU A 189 -17.08 -3.11 -27.20
CA LEU A 189 -18.16 -2.42 -27.91
C LEU A 189 -19.28 -3.39 -28.33
N GLY A 190 -20.52 -3.06 -27.94
CA GLY A 190 -21.71 -3.87 -28.23
C GLY A 190 -21.79 -5.22 -27.50
N LYS A 191 -20.85 -5.54 -26.59
CA LYS A 191 -20.88 -6.78 -25.81
C LYS A 191 -21.59 -6.58 -24.47
N LYS A 192 -22.21 -7.66 -23.98
CA LYS A 192 -22.75 -7.72 -22.62
C LYS A 192 -21.63 -8.12 -21.66
N VAL A 193 -21.36 -7.26 -20.69
CA VAL A 193 -20.32 -7.48 -19.68
C VAL A 193 -20.98 -7.61 -18.30
N LEU A 194 -20.60 -8.64 -17.54
CA LEU A 194 -21.01 -8.83 -16.16
C LEU A 194 -19.88 -8.35 -15.23
N VAL A 195 -20.17 -7.40 -14.35
CA VAL A 195 -19.27 -7.00 -13.26
C VAL A 195 -19.69 -7.73 -11.99
N ILE A 196 -18.80 -8.54 -11.43
CA ILE A 196 -19.05 -9.25 -10.16
C ILE A 196 -18.51 -8.39 -9.01
N GLY A 197 -19.42 -7.87 -8.19
CA GLY A 197 -19.12 -6.94 -7.09
C GLY A 197 -19.37 -5.48 -7.48
N TYR A 198 -20.00 -4.70 -6.58
CA TYR A 198 -20.39 -3.30 -6.82
C TYR A 198 -19.93 -2.36 -5.70
N GLY A 199 -18.74 -2.62 -5.15
CA GLY A 199 -18.04 -1.69 -4.26
C GLY A 199 -17.40 -0.53 -5.04
N LYS A 200 -16.51 0.25 -4.39
CA LYS A 200 -15.89 1.46 -4.97
C LYS A 200 -15.30 1.25 -6.38
N VAL A 201 -14.46 0.23 -6.55
CA VAL A 201 -13.87 -0.11 -7.85
C VAL A 201 -14.91 -0.71 -8.82
N GLY A 202 -15.77 -1.61 -8.33
CA GLY A 202 -16.77 -2.29 -9.17
C GLY A 202 -17.81 -1.34 -9.78
N SER A 203 -18.25 -0.34 -9.01
CA SER A 203 -19.15 0.70 -9.50
C SER A 203 -18.46 1.60 -10.53
N SER A 204 -17.18 1.93 -10.35
CA SER A 204 -16.38 2.64 -11.37
C SER A 204 -16.27 1.83 -12.67
N ILE A 205 -15.94 0.54 -12.61
CA ILE A 205 -15.88 -0.34 -13.79
C ILE A 205 -17.23 -0.36 -14.50
N ALA A 206 -18.32 -0.59 -13.77
CA ALA A 206 -19.66 -0.64 -14.33
C ALA A 206 -20.08 0.69 -14.99
N GLY A 207 -19.70 1.82 -14.39
CA GLY A 207 -19.90 3.15 -14.94
C GLY A 207 -19.14 3.37 -16.25
N ASN A 208 -17.84 3.04 -16.26
CA ASN A 208 -16.98 3.18 -17.43
C ASN A 208 -17.43 2.27 -18.59
N LEU A 209 -17.81 1.01 -18.32
CA LEU A 209 -18.34 0.10 -19.33
C LEU A 209 -19.62 0.63 -19.98
N ARG A 210 -20.50 1.30 -19.23
CA ARG A 210 -21.74 1.86 -19.77
C ARG A 210 -21.48 2.89 -20.87
N ASN A 211 -20.41 3.67 -20.75
CA ASN A 211 -20.03 4.69 -21.73
C ASN A 211 -19.38 4.10 -23.00
N VAL A 212 -18.88 2.86 -22.93
CA VAL A 212 -18.21 2.15 -24.04
C VAL A 212 -19.15 1.20 -24.78
N VAL A 213 -20.21 0.72 -24.10
CA VAL A 213 -21.14 -0.28 -24.63
C VAL A 213 -22.37 0.35 -25.31
N GLN A 214 -22.59 1.66 -25.17
CA GLN A 214 -23.60 2.42 -25.93
C GLN A 214 -23.09 2.73 -27.34
#